data_AF-A0A7S3FG67-F1
#
_entry.id   AF-A0A7S3FG67-F1
#
_cell.length_a   1.000
_cell.length_b   1.000
_cell.length_c   1.000
_cell.angle_alpha   90.00
_cell.angle_beta   90.00
_cell.angle_gamma   90.00
#
_symmetry.space_group_name_H-M   'P 1'
#
loop_
_entity.id
_entity.type
_entity.pdbx_description
1 polymer ?
#
loop_
_entity_poly.entity_id
_entity_poly.type
_entity_poly.pdbx_seq_one_letter_code
_entity_poly.pdbx_strand_id
1 'polypeptide(L)'
;PRAAGAWDAGDVSNAAPHLLTNGTTLLGYRANGDGVALGGGIGVAVAATWRGPYTRTGPTARHMLFAAEDGALYADRRGHLHMLVHRFASANGSTAGSAVGGHAWSADGITWAYAEDSTAYTTAVRWENGTSTQLYRRERPKPALDSEGRLIALFNGAWPCHSGGEDDDSLDGPIGCYSFTMQTAMASKDKEDSMHTVIVNAHSDRVH
;
A
#
# COMPACT_ATOMS: atom_id res chain seq x y z
N PRO A 1 -4.82 7.36 -25.79
CA PRO A 1 -5.65 8.41 -25.15
C PRO A 1 -6.87 7.76 -24.48
N ARG A 2 -7.12 8.07 -23.21
CA ARG A 2 -8.30 7.57 -22.48
C ARG A 2 -9.54 8.33 -22.97
N ALA A 3 -10.70 7.67 -22.97
CA ALA A 3 -11.95 8.36 -23.26
C ALA A 3 -12.30 9.29 -22.07
N ALA A 4 -12.77 10.50 -22.36
CA ALA A 4 -13.38 11.37 -21.35
C ALA A 4 -14.51 10.61 -20.62
N GLY A 5 -14.63 10.78 -19.30
CA GLY A 5 -15.60 10.07 -18.47
C GLY A 5 -15.13 8.75 -17.84
N ALA A 6 -13.91 8.28 -18.13
CA ALA A 6 -13.33 7.15 -17.39
C ALA A 6 -12.85 7.57 -15.99
N TRP A 7 -13.03 6.71 -14.99
CA TRP A 7 -12.63 6.99 -13.59
C TRP A 7 -11.13 7.22 -13.43
N ASP A 8 -10.34 6.70 -14.37
CA ASP A 8 -8.89 6.82 -14.42
C ASP A 8 -8.44 7.74 -15.57
N ALA A 9 -9.30 8.64 -16.06
CA ALA A 9 -8.98 9.55 -17.17
C ALA A 9 -7.96 10.65 -16.81
N GLY A 10 -7.77 10.93 -15.53
CA GLY A 10 -6.84 11.94 -15.02
C GLY A 10 -5.42 11.40 -14.86
N ASP A 11 -4.84 11.64 -13.69
CA ASP A 11 -3.53 11.18 -13.28
C ASP A 11 -3.52 9.67 -13.05
N VAL A 12 -2.47 9.01 -13.53
CA VAL A 12 -2.23 7.58 -13.39
C VAL A 12 -0.77 7.40 -12.99
N SER A 13 -0.57 6.85 -11.80
CA SER A 13 0.73 6.83 -11.15
C SER A 13 0.92 5.59 -10.28
N ASN A 14 2.05 5.52 -9.57
CA ASN A 14 2.34 4.57 -8.51
C ASN A 14 2.14 3.10 -8.95
N ALA A 15 2.72 2.75 -10.10
CA ALA A 15 2.66 1.42 -10.69
C ALA A 15 3.23 0.33 -9.74
N ALA A 16 2.49 -0.76 -9.60
CA ALA A 16 2.79 -1.88 -8.73
C ALA A 16 2.59 -3.21 -9.46
N PRO A 17 3.59 -3.68 -10.25
CA PRO A 17 3.46 -4.92 -10.99
C PRO A 17 3.66 -6.15 -10.09
N HIS A 18 2.95 -7.24 -10.40
CA HIS A 18 3.20 -8.57 -9.86
C HIS A 18 3.12 -9.61 -10.99
N LEU A 19 4.19 -10.41 -11.12
CA LEU A 19 4.28 -11.45 -12.14
C LEU A 19 3.77 -12.77 -11.57
N LEU A 20 2.76 -13.33 -12.20
CA LEU A 20 2.28 -14.68 -11.92
C LEU A 20 3.23 -15.72 -12.53
N THR A 21 3.21 -16.93 -11.98
CA THR A 21 4.06 -18.05 -12.42
C THR A 21 3.83 -18.42 -13.89
N ASN A 22 2.63 -18.16 -14.42
CA ASN A 22 2.29 -18.38 -15.83
C ASN A 22 2.76 -17.25 -16.78
N GLY A 23 3.50 -16.26 -16.28
CA GLY A 23 3.99 -15.11 -17.05
C GLY A 23 3.03 -13.91 -17.14
N THR A 24 1.77 -14.09 -16.76
CA THR A 24 0.79 -13.00 -16.67
C THR A 24 1.25 -11.96 -15.68
N THR A 25 1.12 -10.67 -16.02
CA THR A 25 1.44 -9.57 -15.11
C THR A 25 0.18 -8.85 -14.69
N LEU A 26 -0.04 -8.80 -13.38
CA LEU A 26 -0.99 -7.88 -12.75
C LEU A 26 -0.28 -6.55 -12.52
N LEU A 27 -0.97 -5.44 -12.76
CA LEU A 27 -0.48 -4.10 -12.50
C LEU A 27 -1.52 -3.36 -11.66
N GLY A 28 -1.23 -3.22 -10.37
CA GLY A 28 -1.89 -2.24 -9.54
C GLY A 28 -1.43 -0.83 -9.94
N TYR A 29 -2.34 0.14 -10.02
CA TYR A 29 -1.99 1.52 -10.30
C TYR A 29 -2.93 2.47 -9.60
N ARG A 30 -2.40 3.60 -9.11
CA ARG A 30 -3.22 4.70 -8.62
C ARG A 30 -3.78 5.46 -9.80
N ALA A 31 -5.05 5.83 -9.74
CA ALA A 31 -5.60 6.79 -10.67
C ALA A 31 -6.64 7.72 -10.05
N ASN A 32 -6.85 8.85 -10.71
CA ASN A 32 -7.95 9.77 -10.47
C ASN A 32 -8.64 10.14 -11.80
N GLY A 33 -9.85 10.70 -11.73
CA GLY A 33 -10.64 11.02 -12.91
C GLY A 33 -12.09 11.37 -12.56
N ASP A 34 -12.94 11.43 -13.58
CA ASP A 34 -14.31 11.95 -13.46
C ASP A 34 -15.15 11.12 -12.45
N GLY A 35 -15.71 11.81 -11.45
CA GLY A 35 -16.57 11.21 -10.43
C GLY A 35 -15.85 10.51 -9.27
N VAL A 36 -14.52 10.59 -9.18
CA VAL A 36 -13.76 10.08 -8.03
C VAL A 36 -13.54 11.22 -7.03
N ALA A 37 -14.35 11.28 -5.97
CA ALA A 37 -14.09 12.17 -4.84
C ALA A 37 -12.91 11.65 -3.99
N LEU A 38 -12.22 12.54 -3.27
CA LEU A 38 -11.25 12.21 -2.21
C LEU A 38 -9.94 11.53 -2.66
N GLY A 39 -9.20 12.11 -3.61
CA GLY A 39 -7.75 11.82 -3.76
C GLY A 39 -7.35 10.67 -4.71
N GLY A 40 -8.31 9.88 -5.20
CA GLY A 40 -8.08 8.79 -6.16
C GLY A 40 -8.31 7.40 -5.57
N GLY A 41 -7.95 6.36 -6.33
CA GLY A 41 -8.03 4.97 -5.87
C GLY A 41 -7.13 4.03 -6.68
N ILE A 42 -7.12 2.76 -6.30
CA ILE A 42 -6.30 1.73 -6.97
C ILE A 42 -7.13 0.92 -7.97
N GLY A 43 -6.67 0.90 -9.22
CA GLY A 43 -7.12 0.00 -10.26
C GLY A 43 -6.15 -1.15 -10.49
N VAL A 44 -6.64 -2.20 -11.16
CA VAL A 44 -5.81 -3.32 -11.63
C VAL A 44 -5.94 -3.44 -13.14
N ALA A 45 -4.82 -3.68 -13.81
CA ALA A 45 -4.76 -4.07 -15.20
C ALA A 45 -3.92 -5.34 -15.36
N VAL A 46 -4.20 -6.11 -16.42
CA VAL A 46 -3.57 -7.40 -16.68
C VAL A 46 -2.96 -7.44 -18.07
N ALA A 47 -1.83 -8.10 -18.19
CA ALA A 47 -1.17 -8.37 -19.46
C ALA A 47 -0.66 -9.82 -19.49
N ALA A 48 -0.62 -10.42 -20.67
CA ALA A 48 -0.04 -11.75 -20.85
C ALA A 48 1.47 -11.80 -20.51
N THR A 49 2.16 -10.65 -20.59
CA THR A 49 3.57 -10.50 -20.21
C THR A 49 3.79 -9.12 -19.60
N TRP A 50 4.91 -8.93 -18.90
CA TRP A 50 5.28 -7.65 -18.29
C TRP A 50 5.41 -6.49 -19.31
N ARG A 51 5.61 -6.82 -20.59
CA ARG A 51 5.72 -5.86 -21.70
C ARG A 51 4.36 -5.25 -22.11
N GLY A 52 3.25 -5.78 -21.61
CA GLY A 52 1.92 -5.40 -22.07
C GLY A 52 1.53 -6.08 -23.39
N PRO A 53 0.48 -5.57 -24.07
CA PRO A 53 -0.37 -4.47 -23.62
C PRO A 53 -1.21 -4.86 -22.39
N TYR A 54 -1.50 -3.87 -21.54
CA TYR A 54 -2.31 -4.05 -20.34
C TYR A 54 -3.79 -3.76 -20.62
N THR A 55 -4.66 -4.61 -20.11
CA THR A 55 -6.12 -4.49 -20.16
C THR A 55 -6.68 -4.32 -18.76
N ARG A 56 -7.56 -3.34 -18.54
CA ARG A 56 -8.14 -3.07 -17.21
C ARG A 56 -9.06 -4.21 -16.79
N THR A 57 -9.03 -4.56 -15.51
CA THR A 57 -9.95 -5.56 -14.94
C THR A 57 -11.22 -4.87 -14.46
N GLY A 58 -12.28 -4.93 -15.28
CA GLY A 58 -13.66 -4.61 -14.90
C GLY A 58 -13.97 -3.17 -14.42
N PRO A 59 -15.26 -2.86 -14.19
CA PRO A 59 -15.68 -1.62 -13.53
C PRO A 59 -15.37 -1.62 -12.02
N THR A 60 -15.03 -2.79 -11.45
CA THR A 60 -14.72 -3.03 -10.04
C THR A 60 -13.56 -2.20 -9.51
N ALA A 61 -12.64 -1.75 -10.37
CA ALA A 61 -11.62 -0.76 -10.01
C ALA A 61 -12.21 0.52 -9.39
N ARG A 62 -13.50 0.82 -9.62
CA ARG A 62 -14.17 1.98 -9.02
C ARG A 62 -14.35 1.90 -7.49
N HIS A 63 -14.13 0.76 -6.84
CA HIS A 63 -14.50 0.60 -5.42
C HIS A 63 -13.48 -0.06 -4.51
N MET A 64 -12.35 -0.54 -5.04
CA MET A 64 -11.56 -1.50 -4.27
C MET A 64 -10.82 -0.84 -3.11
N LEU A 65 -10.34 0.40 -3.28
CA LEU A 65 -9.64 1.17 -2.25
C LEU A 65 -9.85 2.66 -2.55
N PHE A 66 -10.98 3.22 -2.09
CA PHE A 66 -11.22 4.66 -2.18
C PHE A 66 -10.22 5.41 -1.29
N ALA A 67 -9.75 6.56 -1.77
CA ALA A 67 -8.80 7.40 -1.06
C ALA A 67 -7.54 6.61 -0.69
N ALA A 68 -6.93 5.96 -1.69
CA ALA A 68 -5.74 5.15 -1.51
C ALA A 68 -4.77 5.27 -2.68
N GLU A 69 -3.51 4.99 -2.39
CA GLU A 69 -2.39 5.01 -3.31
C GLU A 69 -1.33 3.95 -2.99
N ASP A 70 -0.25 3.94 -3.75
CA ASP A 70 0.93 3.12 -3.45
C ASP A 70 0.65 1.62 -3.26
N GLY A 71 -0.02 1.03 -4.25
CA GLY A 71 -0.30 -0.41 -4.25
C GLY A 71 0.95 -1.28 -4.13
N ALA A 72 0.78 -2.45 -3.52
CA ALA A 72 1.75 -3.52 -3.52
C ALA A 72 1.05 -4.86 -3.60
N LEU A 73 1.27 -5.54 -4.72
CA LEU A 73 0.66 -6.83 -5.04
C LEU A 73 1.59 -7.98 -4.66
N TYR A 74 1.03 -9.02 -4.07
CA TYR A 74 1.70 -10.29 -3.82
C TYR A 74 0.74 -11.47 -3.90
N ALA A 75 1.28 -12.69 -4.05
CA ALA A 75 0.54 -13.93 -3.92
C ALA A 75 0.95 -14.66 -2.63
N ASP A 76 -0.02 -15.19 -1.88
CA ASP A 76 0.25 -16.10 -0.77
C ASP A 76 0.55 -17.53 -1.26
N ARG A 77 0.88 -18.42 -0.32
CA ARG A 77 1.22 -19.82 -0.61
C ARG A 77 0.07 -20.63 -1.23
N ARG A 78 -1.17 -20.17 -1.04
CA ARG A 78 -2.39 -20.79 -1.57
C ARG A 78 -2.71 -20.28 -2.97
N GLY A 79 -1.95 -19.30 -3.47
CA GLY A 79 -2.20 -18.65 -4.75
C GLY A 79 -3.24 -17.54 -4.67
N HIS A 80 -3.67 -17.13 -3.47
CA HIS A 80 -4.51 -15.95 -3.33
C HIS A 80 -3.67 -14.70 -3.52
N LEU A 81 -4.25 -13.74 -4.24
CA LEU A 81 -3.63 -12.47 -4.51
C LEU A 81 -4.03 -11.48 -3.43
N HIS A 82 -3.08 -10.66 -3.02
CA HIS A 82 -3.24 -9.66 -2.00
C HIS A 82 -2.69 -8.33 -2.49
N MET A 83 -3.32 -7.26 -2.01
CA MET A 83 -2.90 -5.90 -2.26
C MET A 83 -2.80 -5.17 -0.92
N LEU A 84 -1.66 -4.55 -0.67
CA LEU A 84 -1.49 -3.56 0.38
C LEU A 84 -1.48 -2.16 -0.25
N VAL A 85 -2.00 -1.17 0.47
CA VAL A 85 -1.99 0.23 0.04
C VAL A 85 -1.69 1.17 1.18
N HIS A 86 -1.23 2.36 0.80
CA HIS A 86 -1.39 3.55 1.63
C HIS A 86 -2.81 4.10 1.47
N ARG A 87 -3.53 4.29 2.57
CA ARG A 87 -4.89 4.84 2.62
C ARG A 87 -4.88 6.20 3.29
N PHE A 88 -5.66 7.12 2.74
CA PHE A 88 -5.98 8.40 3.35
C PHE A 88 -7.08 8.18 4.39
N ALA A 89 -6.77 8.38 5.68
CA ALA A 89 -7.79 8.36 6.72
C ALA A 89 -8.77 9.54 6.50
N SER A 90 -10.06 9.30 6.76
CA SER A 90 -11.18 10.20 6.43
C SER A 90 -10.90 11.69 6.70
N ALA A 91 -11.12 12.52 5.66
CA ALA A 91 -11.19 13.99 5.65
C ALA A 91 -9.93 14.80 6.00
N ASN A 92 -8.79 14.21 6.39
CA ASN A 92 -7.62 14.96 6.88
C ASN A 92 -6.27 14.58 6.23
N GLY A 93 -6.26 14.19 4.96
CA GLY A 93 -5.03 13.82 4.27
C GLY A 93 -4.36 12.61 4.90
N SER A 94 -3.18 12.23 4.43
CA SER A 94 -2.42 11.01 4.74
C SER A 94 -1.90 10.89 6.19
N THR A 95 -2.55 11.49 7.18
CA THR A 95 -1.93 11.78 8.48
C THR A 95 -2.20 10.73 9.57
N ALA A 96 -1.36 10.79 10.61
CA ALA A 96 -1.27 9.85 11.72
C ALA A 96 -2.62 9.28 12.19
N GLY A 97 -2.74 7.94 12.24
CA GLY A 97 -3.96 7.30 12.70
C GLY A 97 -3.96 5.78 12.53
N SER A 98 -5.11 5.19 12.85
CA SER A 98 -5.35 3.75 12.81
C SER A 98 -5.72 3.21 11.43
N ALA A 99 -5.97 4.04 10.42
CA ALA A 99 -6.51 3.61 9.12
C ALA A 99 -5.62 3.99 7.93
N VAL A 100 -4.30 3.77 8.05
CA VAL A 100 -3.28 4.20 7.07
C VAL A 100 -2.86 3.09 6.11
N GLY A 101 -2.89 1.84 6.54
CA GLY A 101 -2.62 0.69 5.68
C GLY A 101 -3.88 -0.07 5.34
N GLY A 102 -4.24 -0.13 4.06
CA GLY A 102 -5.37 -0.95 3.58
C GLY A 102 -4.94 -2.31 3.07
N HIS A 103 -5.84 -3.30 3.14
CA HIS A 103 -5.64 -4.62 2.55
C HIS A 103 -6.86 -5.08 1.74
N ALA A 104 -6.60 -5.52 0.52
CA ALA A 104 -7.57 -6.21 -0.33
C ALA A 104 -7.02 -7.58 -0.75
N TRP A 105 -7.90 -8.52 -1.09
CA TRP A 105 -7.53 -9.84 -1.60
C TRP A 105 -8.40 -10.29 -2.77
N SER A 106 -7.89 -11.22 -3.57
CA SER A 106 -8.57 -11.77 -4.74
C SER A 106 -8.14 -13.21 -5.00
N ALA A 107 -9.06 -14.03 -5.49
CA ALA A 107 -8.75 -15.38 -5.95
C ALA A 107 -8.34 -15.43 -7.43
N ASP A 108 -8.72 -14.43 -8.23
CA ASP A 108 -8.61 -14.44 -9.70
C ASP A 108 -7.84 -13.24 -10.29
N GLY A 109 -7.51 -12.25 -9.45
CA GLY A 109 -6.86 -11.00 -9.84
C GLY A 109 -7.78 -10.00 -10.53
N ILE A 110 -9.07 -10.32 -10.66
CA ILE A 110 -10.09 -9.54 -11.38
C ILE A 110 -11.12 -8.99 -10.39
N THR A 111 -11.64 -9.87 -9.54
CA THR A 111 -12.59 -9.54 -8.47
C THR A 111 -11.83 -9.45 -7.16
N TRP A 112 -11.86 -8.29 -6.50
CA TRP A 112 -11.20 -8.15 -5.21
C TRP A 112 -12.21 -7.85 -4.11
N ALA A 113 -11.99 -8.51 -2.98
CA ALA A 113 -12.65 -8.24 -1.73
C ALA A 113 -11.83 -7.24 -0.93
N TYR A 114 -12.51 -6.20 -0.46
CA TYR A 114 -11.98 -5.18 0.43
C TYR A 114 -13.01 -4.92 1.53
N ALA A 115 -12.54 -4.83 2.76
CA ALA A 115 -13.36 -4.38 3.89
C ALA A 115 -12.86 -3.01 4.33
N GLU A 116 -13.77 -2.05 4.49
CA GLU A 116 -13.42 -0.67 4.84
C GLU A 116 -12.77 -0.54 6.23
N ASP A 117 -12.88 -1.56 7.07
CA ASP A 117 -12.22 -1.69 8.38
C ASP A 117 -10.96 -2.57 8.34
N SER A 118 -10.60 -3.13 7.18
CA SER A 118 -9.39 -3.92 6.98
C SER A 118 -8.15 -3.04 7.08
N THR A 119 -7.62 -2.94 8.29
CA THR A 119 -6.38 -2.22 8.60
C THR A 119 -5.21 -3.19 8.57
N ALA A 120 -4.36 -3.08 7.55
CA ALA A 120 -3.15 -3.87 7.42
C ALA A 120 -2.00 -3.35 8.31
N TYR A 121 -1.93 -2.03 8.45
CA TYR A 121 -0.94 -1.38 9.29
C TYR A 121 -1.39 0.04 9.69
N THR A 122 -0.77 0.55 10.75
CA THR A 122 -1.01 1.91 11.26
C THR A 122 0.30 2.69 11.31
N THR A 123 0.22 3.96 11.68
CA THR A 123 1.40 4.78 11.98
C THR A 123 1.86 4.68 13.44
N ALA A 124 1.15 3.92 14.29
CA ALA A 124 1.62 3.60 15.64
C ALA A 124 2.63 2.45 15.57
N VAL A 125 3.90 2.75 15.88
CA VAL A 125 5.01 1.80 15.80
C VAL A 125 5.54 1.49 17.19
N ARG A 126 5.81 0.22 17.45
CA ARG A 126 6.60 -0.25 18.57
C ARG A 126 7.97 -0.69 18.05
N TRP A 127 9.03 -0.19 18.68
CA TRP A 127 10.41 -0.47 18.32
C TRP A 127 10.97 -1.62 19.15
N GLU A 128 12.03 -2.25 18.65
CA GLU A 128 12.67 -3.38 19.34
C GLU A 128 13.27 -3.02 20.69
N ASN A 129 13.71 -1.77 20.85
CA ASN A 129 14.20 -1.24 22.12
C ASN A 129 13.07 -0.99 23.15
N GLY A 130 11.83 -1.34 22.82
CA GLY A 130 10.65 -1.22 23.67
C GLY A 130 9.97 0.14 23.63
N THR A 131 10.50 1.14 22.92
CA THR A 131 9.84 2.44 22.78
C THR A 131 8.71 2.38 21.75
N SER A 132 7.83 3.37 21.77
CA SER A 132 6.77 3.53 20.78
C SER A 132 6.80 4.92 20.17
N THR A 133 6.44 5.03 18.89
CA THR A 133 6.31 6.30 18.19
C THR A 133 5.02 6.31 17.40
N GLN A 134 4.32 7.43 17.46
CA GLN A 134 3.26 7.76 16.52
C GLN A 134 3.91 8.47 15.34
N LEU A 135 4.10 7.77 14.22
CA LEU A 135 4.62 8.37 13.00
C LEU A 135 3.58 9.33 12.42
N TYR A 136 4.05 10.34 11.69
CA TYR A 136 3.19 11.21 10.89
C TYR A 136 2.64 10.47 9.68
N ARG A 137 3.51 9.78 8.91
CA ARG A 137 3.12 8.95 7.77
C ARG A 137 3.83 7.62 7.72
N ARG A 138 3.20 6.69 7.00
CA ARG A 138 3.76 5.39 6.63
C ARG A 138 3.19 4.95 5.28
N GLU A 139 4.03 4.99 4.26
CA GLU A 139 3.62 4.96 2.86
C GLU A 139 4.37 3.86 2.09
N ARG A 140 4.00 3.63 0.83
CA ARG A 140 4.69 2.68 -0.06
C ARG A 140 4.94 1.31 0.56
N PRO A 141 3.90 0.58 0.98
CA PRO A 141 4.08 -0.77 1.47
C PRO A 141 4.84 -1.61 0.44
N LYS A 142 5.80 -2.41 0.91
CA LYS A 142 6.47 -3.44 0.11
C LYS A 142 6.57 -4.72 0.95
N PRO A 143 5.73 -5.73 0.66
CA PRO A 143 5.83 -7.02 1.33
C PRO A 143 7.11 -7.74 0.87
N ALA A 144 7.84 -8.33 1.81
CA ALA A 144 8.89 -9.30 1.52
C ALA A 144 8.39 -10.68 1.90
N LEU A 145 8.55 -11.62 0.95
CA LEU A 145 8.14 -13.00 1.12
C LEU A 145 9.37 -13.92 1.17
N ASP A 146 9.26 -15.02 1.91
CA ASP A 146 10.25 -16.09 1.83
C ASP A 146 10.06 -16.96 0.57
N SER A 147 10.95 -17.94 0.39
CA SER A 147 10.95 -18.86 -0.77
C SER A 147 9.70 -19.72 -0.89
N GLU A 148 8.94 -19.83 0.19
CA GLU A 148 7.73 -20.63 0.26
C GLU A 148 6.48 -19.75 0.13
N GLY A 149 6.60 -18.41 0.08
CA GLY A 149 5.51 -17.46 -0.09
C GLY A 149 4.88 -16.92 1.21
N ARG A 150 5.56 -17.05 2.36
CA ARG A 150 5.13 -16.41 3.62
C ARG A 150 5.60 -14.97 3.66
N LEU A 151 4.76 -14.07 4.14
CA LEU A 151 5.16 -12.70 4.45
C LEU A 151 6.12 -12.70 5.66
N ILE A 152 7.37 -12.28 5.46
CA ILE A 152 8.40 -12.24 6.51
C ILE A 152 8.71 -10.83 6.98
N ALA A 153 8.47 -9.83 6.14
CA ALA A 153 8.59 -8.44 6.51
C ALA A 153 7.68 -7.55 5.66
N LEU A 154 7.41 -6.35 6.18
CA LEU A 154 6.79 -5.26 5.46
C LEU A 154 7.71 -4.04 5.53
N PHE A 155 8.07 -3.51 4.37
CA PHE A 155 8.82 -2.26 4.27
C PHE A 155 7.88 -1.09 3.96
N ASN A 156 8.20 0.07 4.50
CA ASN A 156 7.50 1.32 4.22
C ASN A 156 8.49 2.49 4.20
N GLY A 157 8.13 3.56 3.48
CA GLY A 157 8.63 4.88 3.81
C GLY A 157 7.95 5.35 5.09
N ALA A 158 8.70 5.80 6.08
CA ALA A 158 8.19 6.25 7.37
C ALA A 158 8.62 7.69 7.61
N TRP A 159 7.65 8.51 8.00
CA TRP A 159 7.87 9.91 8.29
C TRP A 159 7.59 10.18 9.77
N PRO A 160 8.61 10.44 10.61
CA PRO A 160 8.44 10.48 12.06
C PRO A 160 7.61 11.68 12.56
N CYS A 161 7.68 12.81 11.86
CA CYS A 161 7.04 14.06 12.21
C CYS A 161 6.95 14.93 10.96
N HIS A 162 6.08 15.94 10.96
CA HIS A 162 5.93 16.90 9.87
C HIS A 162 5.58 18.27 10.41
N SER A 163 6.05 19.31 9.74
CA SER A 163 5.69 20.70 10.02
C SER A 163 5.40 21.46 8.72
N GLY A 164 4.31 22.24 8.72
CA GLY A 164 3.90 23.01 7.54
C GLY A 164 2.71 22.40 6.80
N GLY A 165 2.52 22.80 5.55
CA GLY A 165 1.49 22.25 4.68
C GLY A 165 1.79 20.80 4.29
N GLU A 166 0.77 20.02 3.95
CA GLU A 166 0.88 18.56 3.71
C GLU A 166 1.96 18.16 2.68
N ASP A 167 2.26 19.05 1.71
CA ASP A 167 3.23 18.85 0.63
C ASP A 167 4.48 19.75 0.76
N ASP A 168 4.72 20.31 1.96
CA ASP A 168 5.83 21.25 2.23
C ASP A 168 6.85 20.67 3.22
N ASP A 169 7.86 19.98 2.69
CA ASP A 169 8.95 19.40 3.49
C ASP A 169 10.01 20.45 3.91
N SER A 170 9.84 21.74 3.58
CA SER A 170 10.89 22.75 3.80
C SER A 170 11.20 23.00 5.27
N LEU A 171 10.24 22.73 6.15
CA LEU A 171 10.37 22.93 7.60
C LEU A 171 10.90 21.70 8.33
N ASP A 172 10.91 20.54 7.67
CA ASP A 172 11.22 19.26 8.28
C ASP A 172 12.70 19.03 8.56
N GLY A 173 13.56 19.43 7.61
CA GLY A 173 15.01 19.41 7.80
C GLY A 173 15.46 20.20 9.04
N PRO A 174 15.06 21.47 9.20
CA PRO A 174 15.37 22.29 10.37
C PRO A 174 14.99 21.69 11.73
N ILE A 175 13.94 20.86 11.81
CA ILE A 175 13.51 20.22 13.06
C ILE A 175 13.93 18.75 13.18
N GLY A 176 14.70 18.23 12.22
CA GLY A 176 15.23 16.87 12.23
C GLY A 176 14.22 15.77 11.84
N CYS A 177 13.12 16.14 11.17
CA CYS A 177 12.11 15.21 10.67
C CYS A 177 12.56 14.61 9.34
N TYR A 178 13.47 13.64 9.40
CA TYR A 178 13.90 12.92 8.20
C TYR A 178 13.10 11.64 8.00
N SER A 179 12.56 11.46 6.80
CA SER A 179 11.98 10.19 6.38
C SER A 179 13.02 9.08 6.35
N PHE A 180 12.61 7.87 6.69
CA PHE A 180 13.47 6.69 6.69
C PHE A 180 12.73 5.47 6.13
N THR A 181 13.49 4.47 5.69
CA THR A 181 12.90 3.16 5.37
C THR A 181 12.71 2.39 6.67
N MET A 182 11.47 1.97 6.94
CA MET A 182 11.13 1.15 8.08
C MET A 182 10.89 -0.28 7.61
N GLN A 183 11.59 -1.24 8.21
CA GLN A 183 11.25 -2.65 8.12
C GLN A 183 10.39 -3.05 9.32
N THR A 184 9.29 -3.75 9.10
CA THR A 184 8.50 -4.43 10.12
C THR A 184 8.70 -5.92 9.94
N ALA A 185 9.39 -6.60 10.86
CA ALA A 185 9.47 -8.06 10.83
C ALA A 185 8.10 -8.68 11.20
N MET A 186 7.68 -9.70 10.45
CA MET A 186 6.48 -10.46 10.77
C MET A 186 6.84 -11.55 11.78
N ALA A 187 6.16 -11.60 12.93
CA ALA A 187 6.41 -12.64 13.92
C ALA A 187 6.10 -14.03 13.33
N SER A 188 7.05 -14.96 13.41
CA SER A 188 6.85 -16.36 13.05
C SER A 188 5.92 -17.03 14.06
N LYS A 189 4.62 -16.88 13.89
CA LYS A 189 3.64 -17.77 14.53
C LYS A 189 2.70 -18.30 13.47
N ASP A 190 2.46 -19.60 13.54
CA ASP A 190 1.62 -20.45 12.69
C ASP A 190 0.13 -20.04 12.65
N LYS A 191 -0.16 -18.76 12.38
CA LYS A 191 -1.50 -18.20 12.22
C LYS A 191 -1.53 -17.37 10.95
N GLU A 192 -1.47 -18.06 9.81
CA GLU A 192 -1.56 -17.52 8.45
C GLU A 192 -2.90 -16.82 8.13
N ASP A 193 -3.90 -16.84 9.02
CA ASP A 193 -5.28 -16.44 8.67
C ASP A 193 -5.82 -15.17 9.34
N SER A 194 -4.98 -14.37 9.99
CA SER A 194 -5.45 -13.07 10.49
C SER A 194 -4.37 -12.01 10.46
N MET A 195 -4.40 -11.13 9.45
CA MET A 195 -3.71 -9.83 9.48
C MET A 195 -4.32 -8.85 10.51
N HIS A 196 -4.88 -9.34 11.61
CA HIS A 196 -5.56 -8.51 12.60
C HIS A 196 -4.61 -7.88 13.63
N THR A 197 -3.36 -8.33 13.77
CA THR A 197 -2.37 -7.61 14.59
C THR A 197 -0.96 -8.08 14.24
N VAL A 198 -0.19 -7.25 13.52
CA VAL A 198 1.26 -7.44 13.40
C VAL A 198 1.92 -6.71 14.56
N ILE A 199 2.50 -7.45 15.50
CA ILE A 199 3.41 -6.89 16.51
C ILE A 199 4.74 -6.63 15.81
N VAL A 200 5.13 -5.35 15.78
CA VAL A 200 6.24 -4.80 15.01
C VAL A 200 7.55 -4.90 15.79
N ASN A 201 8.57 -5.44 15.14
CA ASN A 201 9.98 -5.20 15.45
C ASN A 201 10.54 -4.41 14.26
N ALA A 202 10.98 -3.17 14.50
CA ALA A 202 11.45 -2.28 13.45
C ALA A 202 12.87 -1.76 13.68
N HIS A 203 13.65 -1.73 12.60
CA HIS A 203 14.97 -1.13 12.50
C HIS A 203 14.90 0.13 11.62
N SER A 204 15.68 1.16 11.97
CA SER A 204 15.95 2.31 11.10
C SER A 204 17.44 2.41 10.85
N ASP A 205 17.83 2.31 9.58
CA ASP A 205 19.20 2.61 9.15
C ASP A 205 19.24 4.09 8.77
N ARG A 206 19.88 4.91 9.61
CA ARG A 206 20.23 6.29 9.23
C ARG A 206 21.46 6.21 8.33
N VAL A 207 21.30 6.54 7.05
CA VAL A 207 22.43 6.82 6.17
C VAL A 207 22.88 8.25 6.48
N HIS A 208 24.06 8.38 7.09
CA HIS A 208 24.71 9.66 7.40
C HIS A 208 25.39 10.26 6.18
#